data_AF-A0A1T4ZVD0-F1
#
_entry.id   AF-A0A1T4ZVD0-F1
#
_cell.length_a   1.000
_cell.length_b   1.000
_cell.length_c   1.000
_cell.angle_alpha   90.00
_cell.angle_beta   90.00
_cell.angle_gamma   90.00
#
_symmetry.space_group_name_H-M   'P 1'
#
loop_
_entity.id
_entity.type
_entity.pdbx_description
1 polymer ?
#
loop_
_entity_poly.entity_id
_entity_poly.type
_entity_poly.pdbx_seq_one_letter_code
_entity_poly.pdbx_strand_id
1 'polypeptide(L)' 'MSRAAQTLLENEVAAVKAIFTPDCARQENGRVVVEGSVHGDFKGSPIRFTYAFTLEGDLIETLEITL' A
#
# COMPACT_ATOMS: atom_id res chain seq x y z
N MET A 1 -12.00 -8.76 -3.23
CA MET A 1 -10.54 -8.90 -3.44
C MET A 1 -10.30 -9.98 -4.49
N SER A 2 -9.52 -9.68 -5.53
CA SER A 2 -9.24 -10.64 -6.61
C SER A 2 -8.17 -11.67 -6.19
N ARG A 3 -8.15 -12.83 -6.84
CA ARG A 3 -7.12 -13.86 -6.59
C ARG A 3 -5.70 -13.33 -6.85
N ALA A 4 -5.55 -12.46 -7.85
CA ALA A 4 -4.27 -11.83 -8.15
C ALA A 4 -3.79 -10.92 -7.02
N ALA A 5 -4.67 -10.11 -6.41
CA ALA A 5 -4.32 -9.26 -5.28
C ALA A 5 -3.89 -10.09 -4.06
N GLN A 6 -4.59 -11.20 -3.79
CA GLN A 6 -4.21 -12.11 -2.71
C GLN A 6 -2.82 -12.71 -2.93
N THR A 7 -2.56 -13.27 -4.12
CA THR A 7 -1.25 -13.86 -4.46
C THR A 7 -0.11 -12.84 -4.38
N LEU A 8 -0.36 -11.59 -4.80
CA LEU A 8 0.62 -10.51 -4.65
C LEU A 8 0.97 -10.26 -3.18
N LEU A 9 -0.05 -10.12 -2.31
CA LEU A 9 0.17 -9.87 -0.89
C LEU A 9 0.89 -11.03 -0.21
N GLU A 10 0.55 -12.27 -0.54
CA GLU A 10 1.20 -13.47 0.02
C GLU A 10 2.68 -13.53 -0.38
N ASN A 11 2.99 -13.33 -1.65
CA ASN A 11 4.35 -13.51 -2.18
C ASN A 11 5.27 -12.30 -1.92
N GLU A 12 4.74 -11.08 -1.94
CA GLU A 12 5.56 -9.86 -1.91
C GLU A 12 5.52 -9.14 -0.55
N VAL A 13 4.42 -9.27 0.20
CA VAL A 13 4.23 -8.55 1.47
C VAL A 13 4.46 -9.49 2.66
N ALA A 14 3.75 -10.61 2.70
CA ALA A 14 3.85 -11.55 3.81
C ALA A 14 5.21 -12.26 3.86
N ALA A 15 5.75 -12.65 2.69
CA ALA A 15 7.05 -13.34 2.59
C ALA A 15 8.22 -12.55 3.21
N VAL A 16 8.16 -11.21 3.15
CA VAL A 16 9.18 -10.32 3.71
C VAL A 16 8.71 -9.60 4.98
N LYS A 17 7.58 -10.00 5.58
CA LYS A 17 7.01 -9.39 6.79
C LYS A 17 6.90 -7.86 6.67
N ALA A 18 6.48 -7.39 5.49
CA ALA A 18 6.37 -5.95 5.24
C ALA A 18 5.25 -5.33 6.10
N ILE A 19 5.60 -4.27 6.84
CA ILE A 19 4.69 -3.45 7.63
C ILE A 19 4.82 -2.01 7.14
N PHE A 20 3.73 -1.47 6.60
CA PHE A 20 3.61 -0.07 6.27
C PHE A 20 3.23 0.75 7.50
N THR A 21 3.99 1.79 7.79
CA THR A 21 3.69 2.76 8.85
C THR A 21 3.34 4.09 8.21
N PRO A 22 2.04 4.47 8.18
CA PRO A 22 1.61 5.74 7.62
C PRO A 22 2.04 6.90 8.52
N ASP A 23 2.46 8.01 7.92
CA ASP A 23 2.74 9.27 8.62
C ASP A 23 1.85 10.43 8.16
N CYS A 24 1.25 10.33 6.96
CA CYS A 24 0.34 11.32 6.41
C CYS A 24 -0.79 10.65 5.62
N ALA A 25 -2.00 11.21 5.71
CA ALA A 25 -3.12 10.85 4.85
C ALA A 25 -3.87 12.12 4.43
N ARG A 26 -4.23 12.21 3.15
CA ARG A 26 -4.96 13.35 2.58
C ARG A 26 -5.92 12.92 1.48
N GLN A 27 -6.92 13.74 1.22
CA GLN A 27 -7.78 13.62 0.04
C GLN A 27 -7.18 14.44 -1.10
N GLU A 28 -6.94 13.83 -2.26
CA GLU A 28 -6.38 14.49 -3.44
C GLU A 28 -7.01 13.90 -4.71
N ASN A 29 -7.58 14.77 -5.57
CA ASN A 29 -8.20 14.35 -6.84
C ASN A 29 -9.23 13.22 -6.72
N GLY A 30 -10.03 13.23 -5.64
CA GLY A 30 -11.03 12.19 -5.37
C GLY A 30 -10.46 10.87 -4.85
N ARG A 31 -9.18 10.83 -4.49
CA ARG A 31 -8.48 9.67 -3.94
C ARG A 31 -8.02 9.96 -2.52
N VAL A 32 -7.92 8.91 -1.71
CA VAL A 32 -7.20 8.97 -0.43
C VAL A 32 -5.74 8.65 -0.70
N VAL A 33 -4.86 9.62 -0.51
CA VAL A 33 -3.41 9.46 -0.65
C VAL A 33 -2.79 9.30 0.72
N VAL A 34 -2.09 8.19 0.95
CA VAL A 34 -1.42 7.85 2.19
C VAL A 34 0.07 7.69 1.93
N GLU A 35 0.88 8.40 2.68
CA GLU A 35 2.34 8.35 2.61
C GLU A 35 2.90 7.72 3.87
N GLY A 36 4.05 7.05 3.74
CA GLY A 36 4.72 6.45 4.88
C GLY A 36 5.91 5.59 4.48
N SER A 37 6.45 4.89 5.47
CA SER A 37 7.58 3.98 5.31
C SER A 37 7.15 2.53 5.44
N VAL A 38 7.64 1.66 4.56
CA VAL A 38 7.52 0.20 4.69
C VAL A 38 8.80 -0.35 5.30
N HIS A 39 8.65 -1.12 6.38
CA HIS A 39 9.70 -1.91 7.00
C HIS A 39 9.46 -3.39 6.72
N GLY A 40 10.50 -4.15 6.42
CA GLY A 40 10.44 -5.61 6.29
C GLY A 40 11.81 -6.26 6.11
N ASP A 41 11.81 -7.57 5.96
CA ASP A 41 12.96 -8.45 5.75
C ASP A 41 13.38 -8.44 4.27
N PHE A 42 13.71 -7.26 3.74
CA PHE A 42 14.21 -7.09 2.37
C PHE A 42 15.35 -6.06 2.31
N LYS A 43 16.18 -6.16 1.27
CA LYS A 43 17.32 -5.24 1.07
C LYS A 43 16.82 -3.82 0.81
N GLY A 44 17.30 -2.86 1.59
CA GLY A 44 16.91 -1.45 1.45
C GLY A 44 15.71 -1.03 2.30
N SER A 45 15.22 -1.90 3.18
CA SER A 45 14.26 -1.55 4.22
C SER A 45 14.90 -0.59 5.27
N PRO A 46 14.19 0.48 5.71
CA PRO A 46 12.88 0.91 5.23
C PRO A 46 12.95 1.74 3.94
N ILE A 47 11.86 1.71 3.17
CA ILE A 47 11.67 2.54 1.98
C ILE A 47 10.36 3.33 2.08
N ARG A 48 10.31 4.53 1.49
CA ARG A 48 9.10 5.35 1.45
C ARG A 48 8.22 4.93 0.27
N PHE A 49 6.91 4.95 0.50
CA PHE A 49 5.89 4.68 -0.50
C PHE A 49 4.76 5.68 -0.38
N THR A 50 4.05 5.87 -1.49
CA THR A 50 2.75 6.51 -1.55
C THR A 50 1.72 5.49 -2.01
N TYR A 51 0.61 5.38 -1.28
CA TYR A 51 -0.59 4.66 -1.70
C TYR A 51 -1.68 5.65 -2.08
N ALA A 52 -2.23 5.52 -3.28
CA ALA A 52 -3.40 6.28 -3.71
C ALA A 52 -4.58 5.33 -3.88
N PHE A 53 -5.57 5.47 -3.00
CA PHE A 53 -6.79 4.66 -2.99
C PHE A 53 -7.93 5.38 -3.70
N THR A 54 -8.55 4.71 -4.68
CA THR A 54 -9.88 5.05 -5.16
C THR A 54 -10.89 4.20 -4.38
N LEU A 55 -11.89 4.85 -3.80
CA LEU A 55 -12.92 4.19 -3.00
C LEU A 55 -14.27 4.21 -3.72
N GLU A 56 -14.99 3.09 -3.66
CA GLU A 56 -16.41 2.99 -4.00
C GLU A 56 -17.19 2.68 -2.72
N GLY A 57 -17.76 3.73 -2.12
CA GLY A 57 -18.30 3.65 -0.76
C GLY A 57 -17.20 3.32 0.25
N ASP A 58 -17.40 2.24 1.01
CA ASP A 58 -16.43 1.76 2.01
C ASP A 58 -15.45 0.70 1.45
N LEU A 59 -15.46 0.48 0.14
CA LEU A 59 -14.62 -0.51 -0.52
C LEU A 59 -13.48 0.15 -1.31
N ILE A 60 -12.32 -0.51 -1.35
CA ILE A 60 -11.23 -0.12 -2.25
C ILE A 60 -11.58 -0.65 -3.64
N GLU A 61 -11.81 0.25 -4.57
CA GLU A 61 -11.97 -0.07 -5.99
C GLU A 61 -10.59 -0.25 -6.65
N THR A 62 -9.67 0.68 -6.40
CA THR A 62 -8.31 0.66 -6.96
C THR A 62 -7.28 1.13 -5.95
N LEU A 63 -6.08 0.53 -6.00
CA LEU A 63 -4.89 0.96 -5.28
C LEU A 63 -3.75 1.19 -6.28
N GLU A 64 -3.21 2.39 -6.31
CA GLU A 64 -1.95 2.71 -6.99
C GLU A 64 -0.82 2.85 -5.95
N ILE A 65 0.35 2.30 -6.26
CA ILE A 65 1.52 2.30 -5.38
C ILE A 65 2.68 2.97 -6.13
N THR A 66 3.30 3.99 -5.53
CA THR A 66 4.50 4.64 -6.06
C THR A 66 5.60 4.73 -5.00
N LEU A 67 6.85 4.71 -5.48
CA LEU A 67 8.07 4.92 -4.69
C LEU A 67 8.42 6.41 -4.62
#